data_AF-A0A3S3LC20-F1
#
_entry.id   AF-A0A3S3LC20-F1
#
_cell.length_a   1.000
_cell.length_b   1.000
_cell.length_c   1.000
_cell.angle_alpha   90.00
_cell.angle_beta   90.00
_cell.angle_gamma   90.00
#
_symmetry.space_group_name_H-M   'P 1'
#
loop_
_entity.id
_entity.type
_entity.pdbx_description
1 polymer ?
#
loop_
_entity_poly.entity_id
_entity_poly.type
_entity_poly.pdbx_seq_one_letter_code
_entity_poly.pdbx_strand_id
1 'polypeptide(L)'
;LRMVAEKGREAHARDLTARQLASLASWRSMAPPSVLPDISPTWGEIALSSSVSPMSKVEESEPAAKLPISPPVGEMSGRTEGGAVKRPPVPARFPISIFNLTEGTALGIGLPFGSIPAQKLIDLTQHALTLGATEIRLAPHRALLFIGLSPTACHSLQQTATTLGFVTDAADPRTKIAACPGAPACASGRIATRDIAESIAAENRDLLDAVTLHISGCAKGCAHPGRAALTLVGGDNGAGLVVDGTAKALPAGYRPGYDAARGVGRIAAAIREARFRGETTAACLTRLGAVGVTELYRQE
;
A
#
# COMPACT_ATOMS: atom_id res chain seq x y z
N LEU A 1 25.75 -2.02 -4.07
CA LEU A 1 25.55 -0.56 -3.83
C LEU A 1 26.82 0.24 -4.12
N ARG A 2 27.98 -0.11 -3.56
CA ARG A 2 29.26 0.58 -3.84
C ARG A 2 29.61 0.68 -5.34
N MET A 3 29.44 -0.41 -6.09
CA MET A 3 29.72 -0.44 -7.54
C MET A 3 28.80 0.45 -8.39
N VAL A 4 27.58 0.76 -7.92
CA VAL A 4 26.67 1.70 -8.58
C VAL A 4 27.06 3.12 -8.20
N ALA A 5 27.36 3.35 -6.92
CA ALA A 5 27.82 4.65 -6.41
C ALA A 5 29.13 5.13 -7.07
N GLU A 6 30.04 4.21 -7.41
CA GLU A 6 31.31 4.52 -8.10
C GLU A 6 31.10 5.00 -9.55
N LYS A 7 29.94 4.75 -10.17
CA LYS A 7 29.61 5.22 -11.52
C LYS A 7 28.98 6.61 -11.56
N GLY A 8 28.82 7.26 -10.39
CA GLY A 8 28.27 8.61 -10.28
C GLY A 8 26.79 8.64 -9.90
N ARG A 9 26.28 9.86 -9.65
CA ARG A 9 24.93 10.09 -9.07
C ARG A 9 23.77 9.64 -9.96
N GLU A 10 23.97 9.64 -11.28
CA GLU A 10 22.97 9.21 -12.25
C GLU A 10 23.06 7.70 -12.58
N ALA A 11 24.01 6.99 -11.98
CA ALA A 11 24.21 5.58 -12.29
C ALA A 11 23.12 4.72 -11.65
N HIS A 12 22.60 3.79 -12.46
CA HIS A 12 21.65 2.78 -12.05
C HIS A 12 22.29 1.40 -12.10
N ALA A 13 21.66 0.42 -11.44
CA ALA A 13 22.11 -0.96 -11.52
C ALA A 13 22.12 -1.54 -12.95
N ARG A 14 21.31 -0.98 -13.87
CA ARG A 14 21.30 -1.34 -15.30
C ARG A 14 22.54 -0.88 -16.06
N ASP A 15 23.31 0.07 -15.52
CA ASP A 15 24.52 0.60 -16.15
C ASP A 15 25.77 -0.23 -15.78
N LEU A 16 25.57 -1.32 -15.03
CA LEU A 16 26.59 -2.31 -14.72
C LEU A 16 26.77 -3.28 -15.88
N THR A 17 28.02 -3.58 -16.20
CA THR A 17 28.36 -4.58 -17.22
C THR A 17 27.94 -5.98 -16.77
N ALA A 18 27.79 -6.91 -17.73
CA ALA A 18 27.48 -8.31 -17.44
C ALA A 18 28.48 -8.94 -16.45
N ARG A 19 29.77 -8.57 -16.55
CA ARG A 19 30.83 -9.03 -15.64
C ARG A 19 30.63 -8.49 -14.21
N GLN A 20 30.22 -7.24 -14.06
CA GLN A 20 29.93 -6.63 -12.76
C GLN A 20 28.67 -7.24 -12.12
N LEU A 21 27.64 -7.52 -12.91
CA LEU A 21 26.44 -8.21 -12.43
C LEU A 21 26.75 -9.64 -11.97
N ALA A 22 27.59 -10.38 -12.72
CA ALA A 22 28.05 -11.71 -12.32
C ALA A 22 28.87 -11.69 -11.03
N SER A 23 29.73 -10.68 -10.84
CA SER A 23 30.48 -10.50 -9.59
C SER A 23 29.60 -10.17 -8.40
N LEU A 24 28.47 -9.48 -8.59
CA LEU A 24 27.50 -9.25 -7.51
C LEU A 24 26.71 -10.53 -7.18
N ALA A 25 26.43 -11.37 -8.19
CA ALA A 25 25.74 -12.65 -8.00
C ALA A 25 26.61 -13.69 -7.26
N SER A 26 27.94 -13.58 -7.31
CA SER A 26 28.85 -14.45 -6.56
C SER A 26 28.97 -14.09 -5.08
N TRP A 27 28.46 -12.91 -4.67
CA TRP A 27 28.40 -12.50 -3.27
C TRP A 27 27.15 -13.12 -2.64
N ARG A 28 27.23 -14.39 -2.26
CA ARG A 28 26.21 -15.04 -1.45
C ARG A 28 26.37 -14.57 0.00
N SER A 29 25.43 -13.80 0.50
CA SER A 29 25.13 -13.81 1.94
C SER A 29 24.59 -15.21 2.25
N MET A 30 25.36 -16.03 2.98
CA MET A 30 24.80 -17.20 3.65
C MET A 30 23.70 -16.69 4.58
N ALA A 31 22.47 -17.15 4.41
CA ALA A 31 21.46 -16.99 5.45
C ALA A 31 21.96 -17.78 6.68
N PRO A 32 21.93 -17.20 7.89
CA PRO A 32 22.19 -17.99 9.09
C PRO A 32 21.19 -19.15 9.15
N PRO A 33 21.58 -20.33 9.68
CA PRO A 33 20.68 -21.46 9.79
C PRO A 33 19.45 -21.04 10.60
N SER A 34 18.28 -21.16 9.96
CA SER A 34 16.98 -20.87 10.52
C SER A 34 16.69 -21.80 11.69
N VAL A 35 16.96 -21.33 12.90
CA VAL A 35 16.35 -21.83 14.13
C VAL A 35 15.63 -20.67 14.79
N LEU A 36 14.46 -20.33 14.24
CA LEU A 36 13.39 -19.65 14.94
C LEU A 36 12.07 -20.27 14.47
N PRO A 37 11.14 -20.57 15.39
CA PRO A 37 9.87 -21.21 15.04
C PRO A 37 9.05 -20.30 14.12
N ASP A 38 8.29 -20.93 13.22
CA ASP A 38 7.35 -20.32 12.29
C ASP A 38 6.41 -19.31 12.98
N ILE A 39 6.78 -18.04 12.88
CA ILE A 39 5.90 -16.88 13.04
C ILE A 39 6.21 -15.90 11.92
N SER A 40 6.10 -16.37 10.68
CA SER A 40 5.76 -15.48 9.57
C SER A 40 4.28 -15.15 9.71
N PRO A 41 3.85 -13.89 9.94
CA PRO A 41 2.49 -13.56 9.64
C PRO A 41 2.39 -13.59 8.13
N THR A 42 1.81 -14.67 7.60
CA THR A 42 1.10 -14.64 6.33
C THR A 42 0.26 -13.38 6.36
N TRP A 43 0.49 -12.47 5.42
CA TRP A 43 -0.24 -11.23 5.29
C TRP A 43 -1.68 -11.56 4.86
N GLY A 44 -2.46 -12.04 5.81
CA GLY A 44 -3.89 -12.23 5.75
C GLY A 44 -4.51 -10.88 6.04
N GLU A 45 -5.11 -10.29 5.01
CA GLU A 45 -6.02 -9.17 5.18
C GLU A 45 -7.10 -9.58 6.20
N ILE A 46 -7.25 -8.80 7.26
CA ILE A 46 -8.41 -8.89 8.14
C ILE A 46 -9.58 -8.35 7.31
N ALA A 47 -10.24 -9.24 6.57
CA ALA A 47 -11.51 -8.94 5.94
C ALA A 47 -12.56 -8.68 7.04
N LEU A 48 -13.32 -7.59 6.87
CA LEU A 48 -14.55 -7.34 7.61
C LEU A 48 -15.57 -8.44 7.26
N SER A 49 -15.95 -9.27 8.22
CA SER A 49 -17.22 -10.00 8.16
C SER A 49 -18.34 -9.05 8.61
N SER A 50 -19.17 -8.56 7.69
CA SER A 50 -20.40 -7.86 8.04
C SER A 50 -21.58 -8.83 8.13
N SER A 51 -22.17 -8.84 9.34
CA SER A 51 -23.57 -9.10 9.73
C SER A 51 -24.38 -10.20 9.04
N VAL A 52 -24.78 -11.20 9.84
CA VAL A 52 -26.09 -11.84 9.73
C VAL A 52 -26.70 -11.92 11.12
N SER A 53 -27.92 -11.42 11.26
CA SER A 53 -28.89 -11.68 12.35
C SER A 53 -30.26 -11.17 11.89
N PRO A 54 -31.41 -11.67 12.40
CA PRO A 54 -31.65 -12.85 13.25
C PRO A 54 -32.91 -13.68 12.86
N MET A 55 -33.20 -14.70 13.70
CA MET A 55 -34.47 -15.42 13.96
C MET A 55 -34.78 -16.69 13.13
N SER A 56 -34.76 -17.86 13.79
CA SER A 56 -35.97 -18.67 14.07
C SER A 56 -35.67 -19.87 15.00
N LYS A 57 -36.66 -20.15 15.84
CA LYS A 57 -36.79 -21.07 16.97
C LYS A 57 -36.92 -22.55 16.54
N VAL A 58 -36.49 -23.51 17.37
CA VAL A 58 -37.19 -24.77 17.74
C VAL A 58 -36.33 -25.57 18.75
N GLU A 59 -37.01 -26.10 19.77
CA GLU A 59 -36.55 -26.99 20.87
C GLU A 59 -36.30 -28.43 20.40
N GLU A 60 -35.36 -29.17 21.02
CA GLU A 60 -35.64 -30.38 21.82
C GLU A 60 -34.35 -31.13 22.27
N SER A 61 -34.36 -31.49 23.57
CA SER A 61 -33.87 -32.72 24.24
C SER A 61 -32.42 -33.23 24.12
N GLU A 62 -31.76 -33.30 25.28
CA GLU A 62 -30.69 -34.24 25.71
C GLU A 62 -31.30 -35.60 26.17
N PRO A 63 -30.58 -36.66 26.65
CA PRO A 63 -29.12 -36.91 26.80
C PRO A 63 -28.66 -38.35 26.41
N ALA A 64 -27.34 -38.66 26.46
CA ALA A 64 -26.82 -39.97 26.93
C ALA A 64 -25.29 -39.96 27.23
N ALA A 65 -24.89 -40.67 28.28
CA ALA A 65 -23.59 -40.59 28.98
C ALA A 65 -22.71 -41.87 28.89
N LYS A 66 -21.37 -41.72 28.94
CA LYS A 66 -20.43 -42.36 29.93
C LYS A 66 -18.93 -42.33 29.51
N LEU A 67 -18.13 -41.57 30.29
CA LEU A 67 -16.89 -41.88 31.09
C LEU A 67 -15.75 -42.79 30.55
N PRO A 68 -14.57 -42.88 31.21
CA PRO A 68 -13.48 -41.89 31.32
C PRO A 68 -12.07 -42.52 31.02
N ILE A 69 -11.07 -41.75 30.59
CA ILE A 69 -9.66 -42.19 30.69
C ILE A 69 -8.82 -41.05 31.27
N SER A 70 -8.14 -41.33 32.38
CA SER A 70 -7.27 -40.45 33.16
C SER A 70 -5.96 -40.08 32.44
N PRO A 71 -5.23 -39.02 32.87
CA PRO A 71 -4.22 -38.33 32.07
C PRO A 71 -2.79 -38.86 32.32
N PRO A 72 -1.81 -38.41 31.53
CA PRO A 72 -0.51 -38.15 32.14
C PRO A 72 0.08 -36.77 31.78
N VAL A 73 0.45 -36.07 32.86
CA VAL A 73 1.70 -35.32 33.05
C VAL A 73 2.02 -34.20 32.06
N GLY A 74 1.85 -32.95 32.52
CA GLY A 74 2.43 -31.77 31.87
C GLY A 74 1.87 -30.42 32.30
N GLU A 75 1.37 -30.25 33.53
CA GLU A 75 1.03 -28.92 34.04
C GLU A 75 2.30 -28.22 34.55
N MET A 76 2.92 -27.41 33.69
CA MET A 76 3.64 -26.24 34.16
C MET A 76 2.65 -25.07 34.15
N SER A 77 2.47 -24.44 35.30
CA SER A 77 1.62 -23.26 35.47
C SER A 77 2.19 -22.09 34.67
N GLY A 78 1.70 -21.93 33.44
CA GLY A 78 1.84 -20.70 32.69
C GLY A 78 1.23 -19.57 33.49
N ARG A 79 2.05 -18.56 33.81
CA ARG A 79 1.61 -17.29 34.39
C ARG A 79 0.37 -16.79 33.64
N THR A 80 -0.61 -16.32 34.39
CA THR A 80 -1.76 -15.57 33.88
C THR A 80 -1.30 -14.18 33.40
N GLU A 81 -0.58 -14.14 32.28
CA GLU A 81 -0.48 -12.91 31.51
C GLU A 81 -1.82 -12.67 30.84
N GLY A 82 -2.53 -11.66 31.36
CA GLY A 82 -3.87 -11.29 30.92
C GLY A 82 -3.94 -11.25 29.39
N GLY A 83 -4.78 -12.12 28.83
CA GLY A 83 -5.01 -12.19 27.40
C GLY A 83 -5.29 -10.80 26.84
N ALA A 84 -4.69 -10.52 25.68
CA ALA A 84 -4.83 -9.24 25.00
C ALA A 84 -6.31 -8.82 24.98
N VAL A 85 -6.65 -7.77 25.74
CA VAL A 85 -7.96 -7.14 25.69
C VAL A 85 -8.15 -6.73 24.24
N LYS A 86 -9.15 -7.32 23.56
CA LYS A 86 -9.57 -6.90 22.23
C LYS A 86 -9.92 -5.42 22.32
N ARG A 87 -8.97 -4.55 21.94
CA ARG A 87 -9.28 -3.16 21.66
C ARG A 87 -10.28 -3.16 20.51
N PRO A 88 -11.37 -2.38 20.60
CA PRO A 88 -12.24 -2.18 19.46
C PRO A 88 -11.38 -1.74 18.27
N PRO A 89 -11.72 -2.15 17.03
CA PRO A 89 -10.95 -1.75 15.86
C PRO A 89 -10.94 -0.22 15.79
N VAL A 90 -9.82 0.37 16.19
CA VAL A 90 -9.57 1.78 15.95
C VAL A 90 -9.48 1.89 14.44
N PRO A 91 -10.29 2.74 13.77
CA PRO A 91 -10.15 2.95 12.33
C PRO A 91 -8.68 3.22 12.07
N ALA A 92 -8.06 2.47 11.16
CA ALA A 92 -6.61 2.53 10.93
C ALA A 92 -6.21 3.99 10.76
N ARG A 93 -5.64 4.58 11.81
CA ARG A 93 -5.23 5.98 11.77
C ARG A 93 -4.03 5.99 10.87
N PHE A 94 -4.19 6.53 9.67
CA PHE A 94 -3.05 6.84 8.83
C PHE A 94 -2.12 7.73 9.68
N PRO A 95 -0.83 7.39 9.82
CA PRO A 95 0.12 8.16 10.62
C PRO A 95 0.52 9.45 9.89
N ILE A 96 -0.47 10.21 9.41
CA ILE A 96 -0.36 11.47 8.67
C ILE A 96 -1.31 12.48 9.32
N SER A 97 -0.86 13.06 10.42
CA SER A 97 -1.47 14.20 11.10
C SER A 97 -0.52 14.68 12.20
N ILE A 98 -0.95 15.64 13.00
CA ILE A 98 -0.34 15.93 14.29
C ILE A 98 -0.93 14.96 15.34
N PHE A 99 -0.09 14.35 16.17
CA PHE A 99 -0.47 13.41 17.22
C PHE A 99 0.06 13.88 18.57
N ASN A 100 -0.78 13.81 19.60
CA ASN A 100 -0.31 13.95 20.97
C ASN A 100 0.33 12.63 21.41
N LEU A 101 1.55 12.72 21.93
CA LEU A 101 2.23 11.62 22.61
C LEU A 101 2.01 11.74 24.11
N THR A 102 2.40 10.71 24.89
CA THR A 102 2.45 10.82 26.35
C THR A 102 3.33 12.00 26.78
N GLU A 103 4.43 12.22 26.06
CA GLU A 103 5.32 13.35 26.24
C GLU A 103 5.53 14.05 24.88
N GLY A 104 4.91 15.23 24.72
CA GLY A 104 5.05 16.06 23.53
C GLY A 104 4.14 15.68 22.36
N THR A 105 4.63 15.96 21.15
CA THR A 105 3.86 15.88 19.91
C THR A 105 4.67 15.18 18.82
N ALA A 106 4.00 14.44 17.94
CA ALA A 106 4.56 13.89 16.71
C ALA A 106 3.83 14.45 15.49
N LEU A 107 4.58 14.80 14.44
CA LEU A 107 4.03 15.13 13.13
C LEU A 107 4.27 13.97 12.17
N GLY A 108 3.19 13.43 11.61
CA GLY A 108 3.24 12.41 10.55
C GLY A 108 3.20 13.03 9.15
N ILE A 109 4.16 12.66 8.31
CA ILE A 109 4.26 13.07 6.90
C ILE A 109 4.43 11.82 6.03
N GLY A 110 3.55 11.65 5.04
CA GLY A 110 3.59 10.53 4.10
C GLY A 110 4.50 10.77 2.89
N LEU A 111 5.03 9.68 2.35
CA LEU A 111 5.76 9.64 1.08
C LEU A 111 4.79 9.22 -0.05
N PRO A 112 4.68 9.99 -1.15
CA PRO A 112 3.88 9.56 -2.30
C PRO A 112 4.43 8.23 -2.84
N PHE A 113 3.58 7.19 -2.85
CA PHE A 113 3.94 5.83 -3.25
C PHE A 113 5.21 5.26 -2.59
N GLY A 114 5.59 5.80 -1.42
CA GLY A 114 6.78 5.36 -0.66
C GLY A 114 8.10 5.77 -1.28
N SER A 115 8.12 6.81 -2.10
CA SER A 115 9.32 7.30 -2.76
C SER A 115 9.27 8.79 -2.96
N ILE A 116 10.43 9.44 -2.87
CA ILE A 116 10.57 10.86 -3.19
C ILE A 116 12.00 11.13 -3.66
N PRO A 117 12.24 12.15 -4.51
CA PRO A 117 13.60 12.57 -4.83
C PRO A 117 14.42 12.85 -3.58
N ALA A 118 15.67 12.38 -3.57
CA ALA A 118 16.55 12.47 -2.39
C ALA A 118 16.72 13.91 -1.89
N GLN A 119 16.84 14.89 -2.79
CA GLN A 119 16.99 16.29 -2.42
C GLN A 119 15.80 16.80 -1.60
N LYS A 120 14.56 16.47 -1.98
CA LYS A 120 13.36 16.86 -1.23
C LYS A 120 13.34 16.27 0.19
N LEU A 121 13.87 15.06 0.36
CA LEU A 121 14.02 14.44 1.69
C LEU A 121 15.11 15.13 2.52
N ILE A 122 16.21 15.52 1.90
CA ILE A 122 17.27 16.30 2.54
C ILE A 122 16.71 17.66 2.99
N ASP A 123 16.03 18.37 2.10
CA ASP A 123 15.45 19.68 2.39
C ASP A 123 14.46 19.58 3.57
N LEU A 124 13.56 18.59 3.56
CA LEU A 124 12.60 18.40 4.65
C LEU A 124 13.30 18.14 6.00
N THR A 125 14.32 17.28 6.01
CA THR A 125 15.03 16.93 7.26
C THR A 125 15.88 18.08 7.80
N GLN A 126 16.45 18.92 6.93
CA GLN A 126 17.14 20.15 7.33
C GLN A 126 16.19 21.18 7.95
N HIS A 127 15.00 21.37 7.36
CA HIS A 127 13.97 22.24 7.95
C HIS A 127 13.49 21.68 9.29
N ALA A 128 13.26 20.37 9.38
CA ALA A 128 12.86 19.73 10.64
C ALA A 128 13.89 19.94 11.75
N LEU A 129 15.18 19.78 11.44
CA LEU A 129 16.27 20.02 12.39
C LEU A 129 16.30 21.48 12.86
N THR A 130 16.16 22.44 11.93
CA THR A 130 16.12 23.87 12.24
C THR A 130 14.93 24.24 13.14
N LEU A 131 13.82 23.51 12.98
CA LEU A 131 12.61 23.66 13.79
C LEU A 131 12.66 22.89 15.13
N GLY A 132 13.76 22.20 15.42
CA GLY A 132 14.00 21.51 16.70
C GLY A 132 13.54 20.06 16.75
N ALA A 133 13.26 19.40 15.61
CA ALA A 133 12.98 17.97 15.62
C ALA A 133 14.20 17.19 16.16
N THR A 134 13.95 16.28 17.10
CA THR A 134 14.99 15.49 17.76
C THR A 134 15.08 14.07 17.22
N GLU A 135 14.01 13.56 16.63
CA GLU A 135 13.93 12.19 16.14
C GLU A 135 13.00 12.08 14.92
N ILE A 136 13.36 11.17 14.00
CA ILE A 136 12.52 10.76 12.87
C ILE A 136 12.34 9.24 12.92
N ARG A 137 11.10 8.77 12.94
CA ARG A 137 10.78 7.33 12.86
C ARG A 137 10.06 6.99 11.58
N LEU A 138 10.28 5.77 11.09
CA LEU A 138 9.43 5.21 10.04
C LEU A 138 8.11 4.74 10.65
N ALA A 139 7.02 4.92 9.91
CA ALA A 139 5.70 4.44 10.29
C ALA A 139 5.05 3.64 9.15
N PRO A 140 4.06 2.78 9.47
CA PRO A 140 3.25 2.11 8.45
C PRO A 140 2.65 3.08 7.43
N HIS A 141 2.19 2.54 6.30
CA HIS A 141 1.60 3.33 5.21
C HIS A 141 2.54 4.38 4.62
N ARG A 142 3.85 4.09 4.60
CA ARG A 142 4.87 4.89 3.89
C ARG A 142 5.04 6.28 4.48
N ALA A 143 4.96 6.40 5.81
CA ALA A 143 5.05 7.67 6.51
C ALA A 143 6.33 7.80 7.36
N LEU A 144 6.66 9.05 7.67
CA LEU A 144 7.71 9.48 8.58
C LEU A 144 7.05 10.21 9.76
N LEU A 145 7.49 9.93 10.97
CA LEU A 145 7.07 10.63 12.19
C LEU A 145 8.21 11.51 12.68
N PHE A 146 7.96 12.81 12.77
CA PHE A 146 8.88 13.80 13.31
C PHE A 146 8.50 14.10 14.77
N ILE A 147 9.45 13.96 15.69
CA ILE A 147 9.25 14.06 17.13
C ILE A 147 10.12 15.20 17.70
N GLY A 148 9.69 15.79 18.82
CA GLY A 148 10.41 16.86 19.50
C GLY A 148 10.03 18.27 19.01
N LEU A 149 9.06 18.37 18.12
CA LEU A 149 8.56 19.65 17.60
C LEU A 149 7.49 20.23 18.52
N SER A 150 7.50 21.56 18.67
CA SER A 150 6.36 22.29 19.24
C SER A 150 5.16 22.24 18.28
N PRO A 151 3.93 22.52 18.75
CA PRO A 151 2.76 22.57 17.87
C PRO A 151 2.90 23.55 16.70
N THR A 152 3.49 24.73 16.93
CA THR A 152 3.74 25.74 15.88
C THR A 152 4.79 25.28 14.88
N ALA A 153 5.85 24.61 15.35
CA ALA A 153 6.87 24.01 14.50
C ALA A 153 6.31 22.85 13.66
N CYS A 154 5.38 22.05 14.20
CA CYS A 154 4.68 21.02 13.44
C CYS A 154 3.94 21.60 12.23
N HIS A 155 3.18 22.68 12.42
CA HIS A 155 2.48 23.34 11.31
C HIS A 155 3.44 23.91 10.25
N SER A 156 4.55 24.51 10.69
CA SER A 156 5.57 25.07 9.79
C SER A 156 6.25 23.98 8.94
N LEU A 157 6.60 22.85 9.58
CA LEU A 157 7.18 21.71 8.88
C LEU A 157 6.16 21.04 7.95
N GLN A 158 4.88 20.96 8.35
CA GLN A 158 3.81 20.44 7.50
C GLN A 158 3.65 21.28 6.22
N GLN A 159 3.65 22.62 6.32
CA GLN A 159 3.58 23.50 5.15
C GLN A 159 4.79 23.32 4.22
N THR A 160 5.99 23.19 4.80
CA THR A 160 7.22 22.89 4.04
C THR A 160 7.08 21.55 3.30
N ALA A 161 6.59 20.52 3.98
CA ALA A 161 6.37 19.20 3.41
C ALA A 161 5.35 19.23 2.26
N THR A 162 4.24 19.97 2.40
CA THR A 162 3.28 20.19 1.32
C THR A 162 3.94 20.82 0.10
N THR A 163 4.74 21.87 0.30
CA THR A 163 5.45 22.58 -0.78
C THR A 163 6.45 21.67 -1.50
N LEU A 164 7.13 20.80 -0.75
CA LEU A 164 8.05 19.80 -1.32
C LEU A 164 7.32 18.63 -2.01
N GLY A 165 6.00 18.53 -1.87
CA GLY A 165 5.17 17.50 -2.51
C GLY A 165 5.02 16.20 -1.71
N PHE A 166 5.32 16.23 -0.40
CA PHE A 166 4.98 15.13 0.50
C PHE A 166 3.45 15.05 0.70
N VAL A 167 3.00 13.94 1.28
CA VAL A 167 1.61 13.74 1.68
C VAL A 167 1.43 14.23 3.11
N THR A 168 0.62 15.28 3.30
CA THR A 168 0.38 15.90 4.61
C THR A 168 -1.05 15.75 5.11
N ASP A 169 -1.91 15.14 4.29
CA ASP A 169 -3.31 14.85 4.58
C ASP A 169 -3.57 13.35 4.39
N ALA A 170 -4.21 12.71 5.36
CA ALA A 170 -4.61 11.31 5.28
C ALA A 170 -5.64 11.03 4.17
N ALA A 171 -6.38 12.07 3.72
CA ALA A 171 -7.31 12.01 2.60
C ALA A 171 -6.65 12.26 1.23
N ASP A 172 -5.32 12.41 1.16
CA ASP A 172 -4.61 12.56 -0.10
C ASP A 172 -4.82 11.31 -0.98
N PRO A 173 -5.26 11.47 -2.24
CA PRO A 173 -5.55 10.35 -3.14
C PRO A 173 -4.35 9.42 -3.38
N ARG A 174 -3.12 9.94 -3.29
CA ARG A 174 -1.88 9.16 -3.45
C ARG A 174 -1.72 8.10 -2.35
N THR A 175 -2.44 8.22 -1.22
CA THR A 175 -2.48 7.19 -0.18
C THR A 175 -3.22 5.92 -0.61
N LYS A 176 -4.14 6.05 -1.58
CA LYS A 176 -5.05 4.98 -2.04
C LYS A 176 -4.54 4.21 -3.25
N ILE A 177 -3.42 4.65 -3.83
CA ILE A 177 -2.78 3.99 -4.95
C ILE A 177 -1.55 3.22 -4.47
N ALA A 178 -1.52 1.93 -4.78
CA ALA A 178 -0.34 1.10 -4.64
C ALA A 178 0.44 1.11 -5.97
N ALA A 179 1.50 1.90 -6.05
CA ALA A 179 2.36 1.96 -7.23
C ALA A 179 3.75 1.42 -6.92
N CYS A 180 4.22 0.44 -7.71
CA CYS A 180 5.61 -0.02 -7.59
C CYS A 180 6.56 1.01 -8.24
N PRO A 181 7.90 0.84 -8.18
CA PRO A 181 8.80 1.79 -8.84
C PRO A 181 8.61 1.94 -10.35
N GLY A 182 8.22 0.86 -11.05
CA GLY A 182 8.01 0.89 -12.50
C GLY A 182 9.24 1.30 -13.30
N ALA A 183 9.06 1.57 -14.60
CA ALA A 183 10.10 2.17 -15.42
C ALA A 183 10.28 3.66 -15.08
N PRO A 184 11.50 4.22 -15.17
CA PRO A 184 12.77 3.55 -15.47
C PRO A 184 13.46 2.95 -14.24
N ALA A 185 12.92 3.15 -13.03
CA ALA A 185 13.58 2.80 -11.77
C ALA A 185 13.71 1.28 -11.52
N CYS A 186 12.87 0.46 -12.15
CA CYS A 186 12.86 -0.99 -12.08
C CYS A 186 13.15 -1.60 -13.45
N ALA A 187 14.19 -2.43 -13.54
CA ALA A 187 14.57 -3.11 -14.79
C ALA A 187 13.48 -4.06 -15.34
N SER A 188 12.57 -4.55 -14.50
CA SER A 188 11.42 -5.33 -14.94
C SER A 188 10.21 -4.48 -15.33
N GLY A 189 10.22 -3.19 -15.02
CA GLY A 189 9.11 -2.29 -15.31
C GLY A 189 8.97 -2.03 -16.80
N ARG A 190 7.75 -2.11 -17.30
CA ARG A 190 7.35 -1.82 -18.69
C ARG A 190 6.60 -0.48 -18.83
N ILE A 191 6.12 0.08 -17.72
CA ILE A 191 5.38 1.35 -17.68
C ILE A 191 5.87 2.24 -16.54
N ALA A 192 5.71 3.56 -16.69
CA ALA A 192 6.06 4.57 -15.69
C ALA A 192 4.98 4.67 -14.60
N THR A 193 4.96 3.68 -13.70
CA THR A 193 3.88 3.46 -12.73
C THR A 193 3.58 4.66 -11.84
N ARG A 194 4.62 5.32 -11.31
CA ARG A 194 4.46 6.44 -10.37
C ARG A 194 3.99 7.70 -11.08
N ASP A 195 4.41 7.92 -12.33
CA ASP A 195 3.95 9.05 -13.13
C ASP A 195 2.46 8.88 -13.48
N ILE A 196 2.06 7.67 -13.89
CA ILE A 196 0.65 7.31 -14.11
C ILE A 196 -0.15 7.49 -12.81
N ALA A 197 0.40 7.07 -11.67
CA ALA A 197 -0.24 7.22 -10.37
C ALA A 197 -0.46 8.69 -9.97
N GLU A 198 0.52 9.56 -10.19
CA GLU A 198 0.37 11.01 -9.96
C GLU A 198 -0.72 11.61 -10.84
N SER A 199 -0.73 11.30 -12.14
CA SER A 199 -1.78 11.78 -13.05
C SER A 199 -3.18 11.36 -12.59
N ILE A 200 -3.35 10.09 -12.22
CA ILE A 200 -4.64 9.58 -11.73
C ILE A 200 -5.02 10.24 -10.40
N ALA A 201 -4.08 10.40 -9.47
CA ALA A 201 -4.33 11.04 -8.18
C ALA A 201 -4.74 12.52 -8.32
N ALA A 202 -4.18 13.23 -9.31
CA ALA A 202 -4.51 14.62 -9.58
C ALA A 202 -5.90 14.79 -10.21
N GLU A 203 -6.27 13.89 -11.14
CA GLU A 203 -7.45 14.05 -12.00
C GLU A 203 -8.70 13.30 -11.50
N ASN A 204 -8.54 12.22 -10.71
CA ASN A 204 -9.62 11.27 -10.42
C ASN A 204 -9.71 10.93 -8.92
N ARG A 205 -9.81 11.98 -8.09
CA ARG A 205 -9.85 11.84 -6.62
C ARG A 205 -11.05 11.02 -6.12
N ASP A 206 -12.21 11.24 -6.73
CA ASP A 206 -13.50 10.59 -6.44
C ASP A 206 -13.49 9.08 -6.70
N LEU A 207 -12.69 8.62 -7.67
CA LEU A 207 -12.47 7.20 -7.90
C LEU A 207 -11.81 6.54 -6.67
N LEU A 208 -10.99 7.26 -5.92
CA LEU A 208 -10.10 6.72 -4.90
C LEU A 208 -10.71 6.73 -3.48
N ASP A 209 -11.96 7.18 -3.33
CA ASP A 209 -12.63 7.32 -2.04
C ASP A 209 -12.94 5.99 -1.34
N ALA A 210 -13.00 4.86 -2.07
CA ALA A 210 -13.44 3.57 -1.51
C ALA A 210 -12.79 2.32 -2.14
N VAL A 211 -11.83 2.47 -3.05
CA VAL A 211 -11.20 1.33 -3.74
C VAL A 211 -9.68 1.46 -3.77
N THR A 212 -8.99 0.32 -3.69
CA THR A 212 -7.56 0.24 -3.93
C THR A 212 -7.30 0.19 -5.43
N LEU A 213 -6.50 1.13 -5.93
CA LEU A 213 -5.94 1.09 -7.28
C LEU A 213 -4.50 0.55 -7.20
N HIS A 214 -4.20 -0.50 -7.95
CA HIS A 214 -2.84 -1.01 -8.07
C HIS A 214 -2.27 -0.66 -9.44
N ILE A 215 -1.07 -0.08 -9.47
CA ILE A 215 -0.32 0.19 -10.71
C ILE A 215 1.00 -0.54 -10.63
N SER A 216 1.11 -1.61 -11.43
CA SER A 216 2.25 -2.50 -11.47
C SER A 216 3.01 -2.35 -12.78
N GLY A 217 4.33 -2.18 -12.68
CA GLY A 217 5.19 -2.06 -13.84
C GLY A 217 5.33 -3.36 -14.63
N CYS A 218 5.01 -4.50 -14.01
CA CYS A 218 5.04 -5.83 -14.61
C CYS A 218 4.15 -6.79 -13.81
N ALA A 219 4.08 -8.05 -14.25
CA ALA A 219 3.25 -9.08 -13.61
C ALA A 219 3.66 -9.48 -12.17
N LYS A 220 4.79 -8.97 -11.64
CA LYS A 220 5.26 -9.32 -10.29
C LYS A 220 4.33 -8.81 -9.18
N GLY A 221 3.65 -7.69 -9.39
CA GLY A 221 2.68 -7.18 -8.41
C GLY A 221 3.29 -6.62 -7.11
N CYS A 222 4.53 -6.13 -7.12
CA CYS A 222 5.31 -5.86 -5.90
C CYS A 222 4.66 -4.87 -4.92
N ALA A 223 3.91 -3.88 -5.40
CA ALA A 223 3.29 -2.87 -4.53
C ALA A 223 2.00 -3.36 -3.87
N HIS A 224 1.30 -4.31 -4.48
CA HIS A 224 0.08 -4.92 -3.96
C HIS A 224 -0.08 -6.33 -4.53
N PRO A 225 0.44 -7.37 -3.83
CA PRO A 225 0.37 -8.75 -4.32
C PRO A 225 -1.05 -9.33 -4.36
N GLY A 226 -1.97 -8.76 -3.57
CA GLY A 226 -3.37 -9.16 -3.49
C GLY A 226 -4.23 -8.63 -4.64
N ARG A 227 -5.54 -8.84 -4.53
CA ARG A 227 -6.52 -8.32 -5.48
C ARG A 227 -6.73 -6.83 -5.24
N ALA A 228 -6.92 -6.08 -6.32
CA ALA A 228 -7.36 -4.69 -6.28
C ALA A 228 -8.56 -4.52 -7.21
N ALA A 229 -9.43 -3.55 -6.92
CA ALA A 229 -10.63 -3.30 -7.72
C ALA A 229 -10.27 -2.98 -9.17
N LEU A 230 -9.19 -2.21 -9.36
CA LEU A 230 -8.55 -1.98 -10.65
C LEU A 230 -7.05 -2.22 -10.48
N THR A 231 -6.47 -3.00 -11.39
CA THR A 231 -5.02 -3.17 -11.50
C THR A 231 -4.58 -2.81 -12.91
N LEU A 232 -3.67 -1.83 -13.02
CA LEU A 232 -2.91 -1.58 -14.24
C LEU A 232 -1.61 -2.39 -14.20
N VAL A 233 -1.30 -3.10 -15.28
CA VAL A 233 -0.13 -3.97 -15.40
C VAL A 233 0.65 -3.62 -16.64
N GLY A 234 1.93 -3.32 -16.49
CA GLY A 234 2.84 -3.16 -17.62
C GLY A 234 3.11 -4.49 -18.32
N GLY A 235 2.92 -4.52 -19.63
CA GLY A 235 3.25 -5.64 -20.51
C GLY A 235 3.76 -5.14 -21.87
N ASP A 236 3.96 -6.05 -22.81
CA ASP A 236 4.54 -5.71 -24.12
C ASP A 236 3.60 -4.84 -24.97
N ASN A 237 2.30 -4.86 -24.67
CA ASN A 237 1.27 -4.02 -25.30
C ASN A 237 1.02 -2.68 -24.56
N GLY A 238 1.88 -2.31 -23.60
CA GLY A 238 1.72 -1.12 -22.78
C GLY A 238 1.08 -1.39 -21.42
N ALA A 239 0.13 -0.55 -21.00
CA ALA A 239 -0.61 -0.70 -19.74
C ALA A 239 -1.88 -1.52 -19.96
N GLY A 240 -1.92 -2.73 -19.41
CA GLY A 240 -3.08 -3.59 -19.40
C GLY A 240 -3.96 -3.35 -18.17
N LEU A 241 -5.28 -3.38 -18.33
CA LEU A 241 -6.24 -3.32 -17.23
C LEU A 241 -6.72 -4.72 -16.83
N VAL A 242 -6.69 -4.97 -15.53
CA VAL A 242 -7.35 -6.09 -14.85
C VAL A 242 -8.38 -5.52 -13.87
N VAL A 243 -9.63 -5.96 -13.98
CA VAL A 243 -10.73 -5.58 -13.07
C VAL A 243 -10.89 -6.66 -12.02
N ASP A 244 -10.98 -6.26 -10.75
CA ASP A 244 -11.03 -7.15 -9.58
C ASP A 244 -10.04 -8.30 -9.70
N GLY A 245 -8.75 -7.98 -9.62
CA GLY A 245 -7.70 -8.98 -9.85
C GLY A 245 -6.32 -8.51 -9.44
N THR A 246 -5.33 -9.35 -9.71
CA THR A 246 -3.93 -9.11 -9.35
C THR A 246 -3.12 -8.77 -10.60
N ALA A 247 -1.89 -8.29 -10.41
CA ALA A 247 -0.98 -8.03 -11.53
C ALA A 247 -0.57 -9.29 -12.31
N LYS A 248 -0.81 -10.50 -11.77
CA LYS A 248 -0.50 -11.77 -12.42
C LYS A 248 -1.59 -12.23 -13.40
N ALA A 249 -2.79 -11.64 -13.32
CA ALA A 249 -3.89 -11.98 -14.22
C ALA A 249 -3.64 -11.41 -15.62
N LEU A 250 -4.24 -12.06 -16.63
CA LEU A 250 -4.20 -11.56 -18.01
C LEU A 250 -5.08 -10.32 -18.13
N PRO A 251 -4.53 -9.16 -18.57
CA PRO A 251 -5.33 -7.98 -18.83
C PRO A 251 -6.35 -8.19 -19.95
N ALA A 252 -7.55 -7.66 -19.77
CA ALA A 252 -8.64 -7.75 -20.73
C ALA A 252 -8.61 -6.61 -21.78
N GLY A 253 -7.87 -5.53 -21.50
CA GLY A 253 -7.70 -4.40 -22.40
C GLY A 253 -6.37 -3.69 -22.16
N TYR A 254 -5.83 -3.06 -23.20
CA TYR A 254 -4.54 -2.39 -23.16
C TYR A 254 -4.64 -0.97 -23.70
N ARG A 255 -3.76 -0.10 -23.21
CA ARG A 255 -3.45 1.21 -23.78
C ARG A 255 -1.94 1.43 -23.82
N PRO A 256 -1.43 2.33 -24.67
CA PRO A 256 -0.08 2.84 -24.51
C PRO A 256 0.16 3.36 -23.07
N GLY A 257 1.34 3.11 -22.51
CA GLY A 257 1.62 3.44 -21.10
C GLY A 257 1.43 4.93 -20.77
N TYR A 258 1.74 5.82 -21.71
CA TYR A 258 1.56 7.27 -21.55
C TYR A 258 0.08 7.71 -21.49
N ASP A 259 -0.84 6.85 -21.94
CA ASP A 259 -2.28 7.16 -22.03
C ASP A 259 -3.12 6.34 -21.04
N ALA A 260 -2.46 5.57 -20.17
CA ALA A 260 -3.11 4.72 -19.19
C ALA A 260 -3.98 5.52 -18.20
N ALA A 261 -3.51 6.70 -17.78
CA ALA A 261 -4.25 7.58 -16.87
C ALA A 261 -5.57 8.08 -17.49
N ARG A 262 -5.56 8.43 -18.79
CA ARG A 262 -6.76 8.83 -19.53
C ARG A 262 -7.80 7.71 -19.55
N GLY A 263 -7.36 6.47 -19.79
CA GLY A 263 -8.24 5.31 -19.73
C GLY A 263 -8.91 5.14 -18.36
N VAL A 264 -8.17 5.35 -17.27
CA VAL A 264 -8.74 5.35 -15.92
C VAL A 264 -9.71 6.52 -15.71
N GLY A 265 -9.41 7.69 -16.28
CA GLY A 265 -10.31 8.86 -16.26
C GLY A 265 -11.67 8.58 -16.90
N ARG A 266 -11.72 7.77 -17.96
CA ARG A 266 -12.98 7.33 -18.58
C ARG A 266 -13.80 6.43 -17.67
N ILE A 267 -13.14 5.49 -16.99
CA ILE A 267 -13.79 4.65 -15.98
C ILE A 267 -14.36 5.54 -14.86
N ALA A 268 -13.57 6.50 -14.38
CA ALA A 268 -14.02 7.44 -13.34
C ALA A 268 -15.24 8.27 -13.81
N ALA A 269 -15.24 8.75 -15.07
CA ALA A 269 -16.37 9.48 -15.65
C ALA A 269 -17.63 8.62 -15.70
N ALA A 270 -17.53 7.38 -16.19
CA ALA A 270 -18.66 6.47 -16.23
C ALA A 270 -19.20 6.14 -14.83
N ILE A 271 -18.32 6.02 -13.82
CA ILE A 271 -18.74 5.84 -12.42
C ILE A 271 -19.51 7.06 -11.94
N ARG A 272 -19.05 8.29 -12.22
CA ARG A 272 -19.77 9.51 -11.82
C ARG A 272 -21.19 9.56 -12.39
N GLU A 273 -21.36 9.13 -13.64
CA GLU A 273 -22.66 9.13 -14.32
C GLU A 273 -23.56 7.99 -13.84
N ALA A 274 -22.99 6.80 -13.63
CA ALA A 274 -23.77 5.61 -13.33
C ALA A 274 -24.07 5.41 -11.83
N ARG A 275 -23.30 6.04 -10.93
CA ARG A 275 -23.35 5.75 -9.48
C ARG A 275 -24.66 6.22 -8.84
N PHE A 276 -25.34 5.30 -8.15
CA PHE A 276 -26.54 5.63 -7.39
C PHE A 276 -26.21 6.38 -6.09
N ARG A 277 -27.18 7.14 -5.58
CA ARG A 277 -27.01 7.88 -4.31
C ARG A 277 -26.70 6.90 -3.16
N GLY A 278 -25.57 7.10 -2.50
CA GLY A 278 -25.11 6.24 -1.40
C GLY A 278 -24.40 4.95 -1.83
N GLU A 279 -24.33 4.66 -3.13
CA GLU A 279 -23.54 3.52 -3.66
C GLU A 279 -22.04 3.78 -3.46
N THR A 280 -21.24 2.75 -3.21
CA THR A 280 -19.77 2.88 -3.15
C THR A 280 -19.17 2.77 -4.55
N THR A 281 -17.96 3.30 -4.75
CA THR A 281 -17.23 3.13 -6.01
C THR A 281 -17.03 1.66 -6.37
N ALA A 282 -16.74 0.81 -5.37
CA ALA A 282 -16.61 -0.64 -5.55
C ALA A 282 -17.91 -1.29 -6.06
N ALA A 283 -19.05 -0.95 -5.47
CA ALA A 283 -20.34 -1.48 -5.89
C ALA A 283 -20.71 -1.04 -7.32
N CYS A 284 -20.45 0.23 -7.65
CA CYS A 284 -20.65 0.74 -9.00
C CYS A 284 -19.77 0.01 -10.03
N LEU A 285 -18.48 -0.20 -9.72
CA LEU A 285 -17.56 -0.99 -10.56
C LEU A 285 -18.05 -2.43 -10.79
N THR A 286 -18.50 -3.10 -9.72
CA THR A 286 -19.07 -4.45 -9.82
C THR A 286 -20.29 -4.48 -10.73
N ARG A 287 -21.16 -3.47 -10.64
CA ARG A 287 -22.37 -3.35 -11.47
C ARG A 287 -22.07 -3.02 -12.93
N LEU A 288 -21.10 -2.15 -13.20
CA LEU A 288 -20.60 -1.89 -14.56
C LEU A 288 -19.99 -3.16 -15.19
N GLY A 289 -19.46 -4.04 -14.34
CA GLY A 289 -18.91 -5.32 -14.75
C GLY A 289 -17.55 -5.21 -15.44
N ALA A 290 -16.77 -6.30 -15.40
CA ALA A 290 -15.41 -6.30 -15.94
C ALA A 290 -15.35 -5.96 -17.44
N VAL A 291 -16.34 -6.43 -18.22
CA VAL A 291 -16.43 -6.16 -19.66
C VAL A 291 -16.65 -4.67 -19.92
N GLY A 292 -17.69 -4.07 -19.32
CA GLY A 292 -18.01 -2.65 -19.51
C GLY A 292 -16.87 -1.73 -19.05
N VAL A 293 -16.26 -2.02 -17.89
CA VAL A 293 -15.08 -1.29 -17.39
C VAL A 293 -13.89 -1.39 -18.35
N THR A 294 -13.66 -2.57 -18.94
CA THR A 294 -12.58 -2.78 -19.91
C THR A 294 -12.84 -2.05 -21.23
N GLU A 295 -14.08 -2.03 -21.72
CA GLU A 295 -14.45 -1.28 -22.92
C GLU A 295 -14.22 0.22 -22.73
N LEU A 296 -14.68 0.79 -21.60
CA LEU A 296 -14.41 2.18 -21.22
C LEU A 296 -12.92 2.50 -21.19
N TYR A 297 -12.12 1.58 -20.64
CA TYR A 297 -10.66 1.72 -20.62
C TYR A 297 -10.04 1.73 -22.02
N ARG A 298 -10.62 1.03 -23.00
CA ARG A 298 -10.04 0.92 -24.35
C ARG A 298 -10.45 2.04 -25.30
N GLN A 299 -11.56 2.73 -25.04
CA GLN A 299 -12.08 3.76 -25.92
C GLN A 299 -11.10 4.93 -26.10
N GLU A 300 -10.84 5.34 -27.34
CA GLU A 300 -9.97 6.47 -27.68
C GLU A 300 -10.51 7.80 -27.18
#